data_AF-A0A3S1SYC9-F1
#
_entry.id   AF-A0A3S1SYC9-F1
#
_cell.length_a   1.000
_cell.length_b   1.000
_cell.length_c   1.000
_cell.angle_alpha   90.00
_cell.angle_beta   90.00
_cell.angle_gamma   90.00
#
_symmetry.space_group_name_H-M   'P 1'
#
loop_
_entity.id
_entity.type
_entity.pdbx_description
1 polymer ?
#
loop_
_entity_poly.entity_id
_entity_poly.type
_entity_poly.pdbx_seq_one_letter_code
_entity_poly.pdbx_strand_id
1 'polypeptide(L)'
;MDLWAPWLVVAVFGVLVMIAGAALQIMQLAVSIRHRDKLRDETGDPWDGRSLEWSTSSPPPVFNYARLPYVEDEEPYWRIKQRAREEKRPGAEEGYEPIEMPRNSPTGFVTAFFSTLIGFALIWHIWWLAIVGFIGAYATFVVFAWRDHGDYEIPAEEVARIDDDHKAAQSARLRRWERPA
;
A
#
# COMPACT_ATOMS: atom_id res chain seq x y z
N MET A 1 41.30 -25.44 26.20
CA MET A 1 40.05 -24.72 25.95
C MET A 1 40.11 -24.20 24.54
N ASP A 2 39.13 -24.49 23.70
CA ASP A 2 39.13 -24.09 22.29
C ASP A 2 39.13 -22.56 22.18
N LEU A 3 40.11 -22.00 21.45
CA LEU A 3 40.30 -20.54 21.29
C LEU A 3 39.05 -19.80 20.78
N TRP A 4 38.14 -20.51 20.11
CA TRP A 4 36.94 -19.98 19.48
C TRP A 4 35.69 -20.03 20.35
N ALA A 5 35.69 -20.86 21.41
CA ALA A 5 34.49 -21.07 22.23
C ALA A 5 33.93 -19.77 22.85
N PRO A 6 34.75 -18.85 23.40
CA PRO A 6 34.21 -17.59 23.95
C PRO A 6 33.52 -16.71 22.90
N TRP A 7 34.08 -16.65 21.68
CA TRP A 7 33.51 -15.85 20.58
C TRP A 7 32.19 -16.43 20.07
N LEU A 8 32.07 -17.77 20.02
CA LEU A 8 30.81 -18.44 19.69
C LEU A 8 29.74 -18.17 20.75
N VAL A 9 30.09 -18.13 22.03
CA VAL A 9 29.14 -17.78 23.11
C VAL A 9 28.64 -16.34 22.95
N VAL A 10 29.52 -15.39 22.64
CA VAL A 10 29.14 -14.00 22.35
C VAL A 10 28.20 -13.93 21.14
N ALA A 11 28.49 -14.68 20.08
CA ALA A 11 27.63 -14.75 18.90
C ALA A 11 26.23 -15.29 19.24
N VAL A 12 26.13 -16.35 20.05
CA VAL A 12 24.85 -16.90 20.51
C VAL A 12 24.06 -15.87 21.33
N PHE A 13 24.73 -15.12 22.21
CA PHE A 13 24.09 -14.04 22.95
C PHE A 13 23.52 -12.96 22.02
N GLY A 14 24.28 -12.58 20.97
CA GLY A 14 23.79 -11.68 19.92
C GLY A 14 22.52 -12.20 19.23
N VAL A 15 22.46 -13.51 18.93
CA VAL A 15 21.26 -14.15 18.38
C VAL A 15 20.07 -14.06 19.33
N LEU A 16 20.27 -14.26 20.63
CA LEU A 16 19.19 -14.13 21.62
C LEU A 16 18.62 -12.70 21.66
N VAL A 17 19.48 -11.68 21.56
CA VAL A 17 19.04 -10.27 21.47
C VAL A 17 18.24 -10.03 20.19
N MET A 18 18.69 -10.56 19.04
CA MET A 18 17.94 -10.45 17.78
C MET A 18 16.56 -11.13 17.85
N ILE A 19 16.46 -12.30 18.48
CA ILE A 19 15.19 -13.01 18.70
C ILE A 19 14.26 -12.17 19.58
N ALA A 20 14.78 -11.60 20.66
CA ALA A 20 14.00 -10.71 21.53
C ALA A 20 13.49 -9.48 20.76
N GLY A 21 14.34 -8.86 19.92
CA GLY A 21 13.94 -7.74 19.06
C GLY A 21 12.83 -8.12 18.08
N ALA A 22 12.94 -9.27 17.40
CA ALA A 22 11.91 -9.77 16.51
C ALA A 22 10.59 -10.07 17.25
N ALA A 23 10.65 -10.64 18.45
CA ALA A 23 9.47 -10.88 19.28
C ALA A 23 8.78 -9.57 19.70
N LEU A 24 9.54 -8.55 20.07
CA LEU A 24 9.01 -7.21 20.37
C LEU A 24 8.37 -6.57 19.13
N GLN A 25 8.96 -6.73 17.94
CA GLN A 25 8.38 -6.25 16.69
C GLN A 25 7.03 -6.92 16.37
N ILE A 26 6.94 -8.24 16.54
CA ILE A 26 5.68 -8.98 16.38
C ILE A 26 4.64 -8.51 17.40
N MET A 27 5.04 -8.32 18.67
CA MET A 27 4.15 -7.81 19.71
C MET A 27 3.65 -6.40 19.40
N GLN A 28 4.51 -5.51 18.90
CA GLN A 28 4.15 -4.15 18.49
C GLN A 28 3.07 -4.18 17.39
N LEU A 29 3.25 -5.02 16.36
CA LEU A 29 2.25 -5.21 15.30
C LEU A 29 0.94 -5.78 15.85
N ALA A 30 1.01 -6.81 16.70
CA ALA A 30 -0.18 -7.45 17.27
C ALA A 30 -1.00 -6.48 18.15
N VAL A 31 -0.34 -5.72 19.01
CA VAL A 31 -1.00 -4.71 19.87
C VAL A 31 -1.58 -3.57 19.04
N SER A 32 -0.86 -3.11 18.00
CA SER A 32 -1.33 -2.06 17.09
C SER A 32 -2.60 -2.49 16.34
N ILE A 33 -2.60 -3.70 15.75
CA ILE A 33 -3.78 -4.25 15.05
C ILE A 33 -4.96 -4.43 16.01
N ARG A 34 -4.70 -4.91 17.23
CA ARG A 34 -5.75 -5.09 18.26
C ARG A 34 -6.40 -3.76 18.68
N HIS A 35 -5.65 -2.66 18.69
CA HIS A 35 -6.14 -1.34 19.10
C HIS A 35 -6.36 -0.37 17.92
N ARG A 36 -6.45 -0.89 16.68
CA ARG A 36 -6.50 -0.08 15.45
C ARG A 36 -7.61 0.98 15.47
N ASP A 37 -8.76 0.68 16.06
CA ASP A 37 -9.90 1.60 16.06
C ASP A 37 -9.65 2.82 16.96
N LYS A 38 -8.79 2.70 17.99
CA LYS A 38 -8.40 3.80 18.88
C LYS A 38 -7.19 4.59 18.37
N LEU A 39 -6.38 3.97 17.51
CA LEU A 39 -5.12 4.50 16.99
C LEU A 39 -5.24 4.96 15.53
N ARG A 40 -6.45 4.96 14.97
CA ARG A 40 -6.69 5.27 13.57
C ARG A 40 -6.41 6.75 13.31
N ASP A 41 -5.67 7.02 12.25
CA ASP A 41 -5.62 8.36 11.67
C ASP A 41 -6.91 8.62 10.87
N GLU A 42 -7.57 9.72 11.20
CA GLU A 42 -8.81 10.16 10.56
C GLU A 42 -8.55 11.15 9.42
N THR A 43 -7.32 11.61 9.24
CA THR A 43 -7.03 12.81 8.43
C THR A 43 -6.18 12.59 7.19
N GLY A 44 -5.39 11.53 7.11
CA GLY A 44 -4.42 11.30 6.04
C GLY A 44 -2.98 11.68 6.40
N ASP A 45 -2.79 12.60 7.34
CA ASP A 45 -1.48 13.20 7.63
C ASP A 45 -1.12 13.20 9.14
N PRO A 46 -0.85 12.04 9.75
CA PRO A 46 -0.53 11.96 11.17
C PRO A 46 0.78 12.67 11.58
N TRP A 47 1.67 12.96 10.62
CA TRP A 47 3.03 13.44 10.89
C TRP A 47 3.35 14.84 10.34
N ASP A 48 2.37 15.54 9.74
CA ASP A 48 2.59 16.79 9.01
C ASP A 48 3.60 16.61 7.84
N GLY A 49 3.45 15.52 7.09
CA GLY A 49 4.32 15.11 6.00
C GLY A 49 4.31 16.06 4.80
N ARG A 50 5.30 15.93 3.91
CA ARG A 50 5.58 16.95 2.86
C ARG A 50 5.32 16.48 1.43
N SER A 51 5.28 15.17 1.24
CA SER A 51 5.08 14.47 -0.02
C SER A 51 3.61 14.10 -0.23
N LEU A 52 3.24 13.69 -1.44
CA LEU A 52 1.83 13.50 -1.84
C LEU A 52 1.12 12.35 -1.13
N GLU A 53 1.83 11.36 -0.59
CA GLU A 53 1.20 10.28 0.16
C GLU A 53 0.46 10.76 1.41
N TRP A 54 0.79 11.97 1.90
CA TRP A 54 0.11 12.61 3.02
C TRP A 54 -1.07 13.49 2.60
N SER A 55 -1.32 13.61 1.28
CA SER A 55 -2.45 14.36 0.72
C SER A 55 -3.68 13.50 0.42
N THR A 56 -3.61 12.19 0.70
CA THR A 56 -4.72 11.24 0.52
C THR A 56 -5.37 10.89 1.86
N SER A 57 -6.57 10.31 1.83
CA SER A 57 -7.24 9.77 3.03
C SER A 57 -6.48 8.59 3.66
N SER A 58 -6.83 8.28 4.92
CA SER A 58 -6.36 7.10 5.66
C SER A 58 -7.51 6.11 5.92
N PRO A 59 -7.56 4.94 5.23
CA PRO A 59 -6.67 4.50 4.16
C PRO A 59 -6.87 5.25 2.83
N PRO A 60 -5.92 5.20 1.89
CA PRO A 60 -6.08 5.78 0.56
C PRO A 60 -7.23 5.14 -0.22
N PRO A 61 -7.93 5.89 -1.07
CA PRO A 61 -8.93 5.33 -1.96
C PRO A 61 -8.26 4.47 -3.03
N VAL A 62 -9.01 3.57 -3.66
CA VAL A 62 -8.48 2.64 -4.67
C VAL A 62 -7.87 3.36 -5.88
N PHE A 63 -8.34 4.56 -6.20
CA PHE A 63 -7.84 5.42 -7.28
C PHE A 63 -6.70 6.37 -6.85
N ASN A 64 -6.26 6.32 -5.59
CA ASN A 64 -5.28 7.21 -4.95
C ASN A 64 -5.69 8.69 -4.90
N TYR A 65 -5.76 9.38 -6.04
CA TYR A 65 -6.07 10.80 -6.11
C TYR A 65 -7.31 11.03 -6.98
N ALA A 66 -8.28 11.79 -6.46
CA ALA A 66 -9.49 12.15 -7.20
C ALA A 66 -9.19 13.05 -8.42
N ARG A 67 -8.05 13.75 -8.39
CA ARG A 67 -7.48 14.49 -9.50
C ARG A 67 -5.97 14.33 -9.51
N LEU A 68 -5.37 14.46 -10.69
CA LEU A 68 -3.92 14.48 -10.80
C LEU A 68 -3.35 15.69 -10.06
N PRO A 69 -2.50 15.49 -9.03
CA PRO A 69 -1.90 16.59 -8.32
C PRO A 69 -0.86 17.27 -9.22
N TYR A 70 -0.85 18.61 -9.19
CA TYR A 70 0.15 19.38 -9.88
C TYR A 70 1.44 19.47 -9.04
N VAL A 71 2.56 18.99 -9.60
CA VAL A 71 3.85 18.84 -8.92
C VAL A 71 4.85 19.80 -9.53
N GLU A 72 5.29 20.80 -8.76
CA GLU A 72 6.34 21.76 -9.18
C GLU A 72 7.71 21.41 -8.59
N ASP A 73 7.75 20.89 -7.35
CA ASP A 73 8.96 20.68 -6.56
C ASP A 73 8.96 19.30 -5.88
N GLU A 74 10.07 18.96 -5.21
CA GLU A 74 10.24 17.72 -4.43
C GLU A 74 9.27 17.60 -3.23
N GLU A 75 8.76 18.73 -2.73
CA GLU A 75 7.83 18.79 -1.59
C GLU A 75 6.45 19.35 -2.02
N PRO A 76 5.73 18.65 -2.92
CA PRO A 76 4.52 19.18 -3.54
C PRO A 76 3.40 19.41 -2.52
N TYR A 77 3.21 18.51 -1.56
CA TYR A 77 2.15 18.65 -0.57
C TYR A 77 2.45 19.75 0.44
N TRP A 78 3.73 19.98 0.77
CA TRP A 78 4.12 21.10 1.61
C TRP A 78 3.73 22.45 0.98
N ARG A 79 3.98 22.63 -0.32
CA ARG A 79 3.57 23.83 -1.05
C ARG A 79 2.05 23.96 -1.15
N ILE A 80 1.34 22.85 -1.38
CA ILE A 80 -0.14 22.83 -1.36
C ILE A 80 -0.66 23.31 -0.01
N LYS A 81 -0.09 22.82 1.11
CA LYS A 81 -0.45 23.25 2.47
C LYS A 81 -0.16 24.74 2.71
N GLN A 82 0.99 25.24 2.25
CA GLN A 82 1.33 26.67 2.38
C GLN A 82 0.35 27.55 1.60
N ARG A 83 0.08 27.24 0.33
CA ARG A 83 -0.89 27.99 -0.50
C ARG A 83 -2.30 27.93 0.10
N ALA A 84 -2.74 26.77 0.56
CA ALA A 84 -4.05 26.62 1.20
C ALA A 84 -4.20 27.48 2.48
N ARG A 85 -3.12 27.64 3.26
CA ARG A 85 -3.10 28.53 4.44
C ARG A 85 -3.14 30.01 4.05
N GLU A 86 -2.42 30.40 3.00
CA GLU A 86 -2.36 31.78 2.51
C GLU A 86 -3.67 32.22 1.85
N GLU A 87 -4.25 31.37 1.02
CA GLU A 87 -5.44 31.67 0.21
C GLU A 87 -6.75 31.50 0.99
N LYS A 88 -6.72 30.87 2.18
CA LYS A 88 -7.88 30.53 3.04
C LYS A 88 -9.05 29.88 2.27
N ARG A 89 -8.75 29.27 1.13
CA ARG A 89 -9.72 28.62 0.24
C ARG A 89 -9.22 27.21 -0.04
N PRO A 90 -10.05 26.18 0.21
CA PRO A 90 -9.83 24.91 -0.48
C PRO A 90 -9.91 25.20 -1.99
N GLY A 91 -8.94 24.69 -2.76
CA GLY A 91 -8.87 24.90 -4.20
C GLY A 91 -10.22 24.64 -4.89
N ALA A 92 -10.57 25.52 -5.83
CA ALA A 92 -11.89 25.59 -6.45
C ALA A 92 -12.37 24.25 -7.04
N GLU A 93 -13.66 24.00 -6.90
CA GLU A 93 -14.39 22.81 -7.35
C GLU A 93 -14.48 22.78 -8.88
N GLU A 94 -13.47 22.23 -9.54
CA GLU A 94 -13.65 21.69 -10.88
C GLU A 94 -14.47 20.39 -10.79
N GLY A 95 -15.23 20.05 -11.84
CA GLY A 95 -16.04 18.82 -11.84
C GLY A 95 -15.19 17.57 -11.64
N TYR A 96 -15.71 16.57 -10.92
CA TYR A 96 -15.07 15.26 -10.85
C TYR A 96 -15.32 14.50 -12.15
N GLU A 97 -14.33 13.76 -12.61
CA GLU A 97 -14.44 12.88 -13.77
C GLU A 97 -14.50 11.42 -13.29
N PRO A 98 -15.17 10.53 -14.04
CA PRO A 98 -15.10 9.11 -13.76
C PRO A 98 -13.68 8.57 -13.94
N ILE A 99 -13.30 7.61 -13.09
CA ILE A 99 -11.94 7.02 -13.10
C ILE A 99 -12.01 5.56 -13.52
N GLU A 100 -11.28 5.21 -14.58
CA GLU A 100 -11.11 3.82 -15.03
C GLU A 100 -10.10 3.08 -14.16
N MET A 101 -10.46 1.89 -13.70
CA MET A 101 -9.68 1.08 -12.78
C MET A 101 -9.50 -0.36 -13.28
N PRO A 102 -8.28 -0.92 -13.17
CA PRO A 102 -8.03 -2.28 -13.62
C PRO A 102 -8.73 -3.30 -12.72
N ARG A 103 -9.26 -4.37 -13.33
CA ARG A 103 -9.83 -5.49 -12.58
C ARG A 103 -8.74 -6.45 -12.08
N ASN A 104 -8.98 -7.01 -10.89
CA ASN A 104 -8.15 -8.09 -10.35
C ASN A 104 -8.14 -9.30 -11.30
N SER A 105 -6.97 -9.90 -11.48
CA SER A 105 -6.80 -11.11 -12.31
C SER A 105 -6.04 -12.20 -11.54
N PRO A 106 -6.53 -13.46 -11.54
CA PRO A 106 -5.83 -14.58 -10.89
C PRO A 106 -4.63 -15.08 -11.69
N THR A 107 -4.38 -14.57 -12.91
CA THR A 107 -3.33 -15.05 -13.83
C THR A 107 -1.95 -15.12 -13.17
N GLY A 108 -1.58 -14.10 -12.38
CA GLY A 108 -0.29 -14.08 -11.69
C GLY A 108 -0.13 -15.24 -10.70
N PHE A 109 -1.16 -15.51 -9.89
CA PHE A 109 -1.16 -16.61 -8.92
C PHE A 109 -1.08 -17.98 -9.59
N VAL A 110 -1.88 -18.20 -10.63
CA VAL A 110 -1.89 -19.45 -11.39
C VAL A 110 -0.54 -19.70 -12.08
N THR A 111 0.05 -18.65 -12.66
CA THR A 111 1.38 -18.73 -13.30
C THR A 111 2.49 -19.03 -12.29
N ALA A 112 2.42 -18.45 -11.09
CA ALA A 112 3.37 -18.73 -10.01
C ALA A 112 3.28 -20.19 -9.52
N PHE A 113 2.06 -20.74 -9.42
CA PHE A 113 1.83 -22.14 -9.08
C PHE A 113 2.48 -23.08 -10.10
N PHE A 114 2.23 -22.88 -11.40
CA PHE A 114 2.85 -23.71 -12.43
C PHE A 114 4.37 -23.53 -12.51
N SER A 115 4.88 -22.30 -12.37
CA SER A 115 6.33 -22.05 -12.30
C SER A 115 6.98 -22.81 -11.14
N THR A 116 6.31 -22.87 -9.98
CA THR A 116 6.78 -23.65 -8.82
C THR A 116 6.80 -25.14 -9.12
N LEU A 117 5.75 -25.67 -9.75
CA LEU A 117 5.69 -27.08 -10.15
C LEU A 117 6.79 -27.45 -11.14
N ILE A 118 7.06 -26.59 -12.13
CA ILE A 118 8.16 -26.79 -13.09
C ILE A 118 9.50 -26.81 -12.35
N GLY A 119 9.76 -25.82 -11.49
CA GLY A 119 11.01 -25.73 -10.72
C GLY A 119 11.24 -26.98 -9.85
N PHE A 120 10.21 -27.43 -9.13
CA PHE A 120 10.27 -28.66 -8.35
C PHE A 120 10.53 -29.89 -9.24
N ALA A 121 9.81 -30.01 -10.36
CA ALA A 121 9.94 -31.14 -11.27
C ALA A 121 11.34 -31.25 -11.90
N LEU A 122 11.94 -30.12 -12.27
CA LEU A 122 13.29 -30.06 -12.86
C LEU A 122 14.37 -30.48 -11.85
N ILE A 123 14.26 -30.07 -10.58
CA ILE A 123 15.19 -30.48 -9.51
C ILE A 123 15.17 -32.02 -9.34
N TRP A 124 13.98 -32.61 -9.32
CA TRP A 124 13.78 -34.05 -9.09
C TRP A 124 13.76 -34.90 -10.37
N HIS A 125 14.07 -34.32 -11.54
CA HIS A 125 14.06 -35.01 -12.84
C HIS A 125 12.72 -35.66 -13.20
N ILE A 126 11.60 -35.08 -12.74
CA ILE A 126 10.23 -35.56 -12.99
C ILE A 126 9.71 -34.93 -14.29
N TRP A 127 10.13 -35.45 -15.44
CA TRP A 127 9.88 -34.84 -16.75
C TRP A 127 8.39 -34.68 -17.11
N TRP A 128 7.54 -35.65 -16.75
CA TRP A 128 6.10 -35.54 -17.04
C TRP A 128 5.46 -34.35 -16.31
N LEU A 129 5.88 -34.09 -15.07
CA LEU A 129 5.37 -32.98 -14.27
C LEU A 129 5.88 -31.65 -14.78
N ALA A 130 7.13 -31.60 -15.25
CA ALA A 130 7.69 -30.41 -15.90
C ALA A 130 6.91 -30.05 -17.17
N ILE A 131 6.55 -31.04 -17.99
CA ILE A 131 5.73 -30.85 -19.20
C ILE A 131 4.32 -30.36 -18.84
N VAL A 132 3.65 -31.01 -17.87
CA VAL A 132 2.32 -30.59 -17.40
C VAL A 132 2.36 -29.16 -16.86
N GLY A 133 3.39 -28.82 -16.07
CA GLY A 133 3.58 -27.47 -15.55
C GLY A 133 3.77 -26.45 -16.66
N PHE A 134 4.58 -26.76 -17.66
CA PHE A 134 4.80 -25.89 -18.82
C PHE A 134 3.52 -25.67 -19.63
N ILE A 135 2.77 -26.74 -19.92
CA ILE A 135 1.48 -26.66 -20.62
C ILE A 135 0.50 -25.81 -19.80
N GLY A 136 0.44 -26.01 -18.49
CA GLY A 136 -0.43 -25.23 -17.60
C GLY A 136 -0.10 -23.74 -17.58
N ALA A 137 1.18 -23.39 -17.49
CA ALA A 137 1.63 -21.99 -17.57
C ALA A 137 1.32 -21.38 -18.95
N TYR A 138 1.59 -22.11 -20.03
CA TYR A 138 1.30 -21.67 -21.39
C TYR A 138 -0.21 -21.48 -21.62
N ALA A 139 -1.04 -22.41 -21.19
CA ALA A 139 -2.49 -22.30 -21.28
C ALA A 139 -3.01 -21.09 -20.50
N THR A 140 -2.45 -20.83 -19.30
CA THR A 140 -2.79 -19.66 -18.49
C THR A 140 -2.45 -18.36 -19.23
N PHE A 141 -1.30 -18.30 -19.88
CA PHE A 141 -0.91 -17.17 -20.73
C PHE A 141 -1.88 -16.98 -21.91
N VAL A 142 -2.24 -18.06 -22.63
CA VAL A 142 -3.17 -17.99 -23.77
C VAL A 142 -4.55 -17.50 -23.33
N VAL A 143 -5.10 -18.05 -22.24
CA VAL A 143 -6.40 -17.61 -21.70
C VAL A 143 -6.35 -16.14 -21.27
N PHE A 144 -5.24 -15.69 -20.69
CA PHE A 144 -5.07 -14.29 -20.32
C PHE A 144 -4.95 -13.37 -21.55
N ALA A 145 -4.22 -13.79 -22.59
CA ALA A 145 -4.04 -13.03 -23.83
C ALA A 145 -5.36 -12.86 -24.62
N TRP A 146 -6.28 -13.82 -24.51
CA TRP A 146 -7.62 -13.77 -25.11
C TRP A 146 -8.69 -13.19 -24.18
N ARG A 147 -8.31 -12.62 -23.05
CA ARG A 147 -9.27 -12.06 -22.10
C ARG A 147 -9.79 -10.71 -22.59
N ASP A 148 -11.01 -10.69 -23.11
CA ASP A 148 -11.74 -9.46 -23.48
C ASP A 148 -12.51 -8.83 -22.29
N HIS A 149 -11.93 -8.87 -21.09
CA HIS A 149 -12.53 -8.24 -19.92
C HIS A 149 -11.83 -6.91 -19.66
N GLY A 150 -12.55 -5.82 -19.91
CA GLY A 150 -12.08 -4.46 -19.70
C GLY A 150 -12.02 -4.04 -18.24
N ASP A 151 -11.55 -2.81 -18.07
CA ASP A 151 -11.50 -2.10 -16.80
C ASP A 151 -12.90 -1.78 -16.28
N TYR A 152 -13.03 -1.41 -15.01
CA TYR A 152 -14.28 -0.94 -14.45
C TYR A 152 -14.17 0.55 -14.15
N GLU A 153 -15.26 1.28 -14.28
CA GLU A 153 -15.31 2.72 -14.06
C GLU A 153 -15.87 3.01 -12.66
N ILE A 154 -15.19 3.89 -11.92
CA ILE A 154 -15.70 4.46 -10.69
C ILE A 154 -16.43 5.77 -11.05
N PRO A 155 -17.74 5.88 -10.80
CA PRO A 155 -18.51 7.06 -11.16
C PRO A 155 -17.97 8.33 -10.49
N ALA A 156 -18.05 9.46 -11.20
CA ALA A 156 -17.63 10.77 -10.69
C ALA A 156 -18.31 11.14 -9.35
N GLU A 157 -19.57 10.75 -9.14
CA GLU A 157 -20.30 10.97 -7.89
C GLU A 157 -19.67 10.22 -6.71
N GLU A 158 -19.17 9.01 -6.93
CA GLU A 158 -18.49 8.23 -5.90
C GLU A 158 -17.11 8.80 -5.59
N VAL A 159 -16.36 9.24 -6.61
CA VAL A 159 -15.10 9.95 -6.44
C VAL A 159 -15.30 11.23 -5.62
N ALA A 160 -16.33 12.01 -5.96
CA ALA A 160 -16.69 13.24 -5.27
C ALA A 160 -16.99 12.98 -3.79
N ARG A 161 -17.87 12.01 -3.50
CA ARG A 161 -18.24 11.65 -2.13
C ARG A 161 -17.02 11.30 -1.28
N ILE A 162 -16.11 10.49 -1.81
CA ILE A 162 -14.91 10.07 -1.09
C ILE A 162 -13.96 11.24 -0.83
N ASP A 163 -13.74 12.11 -1.82
CA ASP A 163 -12.85 13.27 -1.68
C ASP A 163 -13.44 14.34 -0.74
N ASP A 164 -14.76 14.54 -0.79
CA ASP A 164 -15.45 15.49 0.08
C ASP A 164 -15.45 15.02 1.55
N ASP A 165 -15.62 13.72 1.81
CA ASP A 165 -15.47 13.13 3.15
C ASP A 165 -14.05 13.38 3.71
N HIS A 166 -13.03 13.23 2.86
CA HIS A 166 -11.65 13.49 3.23
C HIS A 166 -11.39 14.98 3.56
N LYS A 167 -11.86 15.89 2.70
CA LYS A 167 -11.77 17.34 2.94
C LYS A 167 -12.51 17.75 4.22
N ALA A 168 -13.67 17.15 4.49
CA ALA A 168 -14.42 17.37 5.72
C ALA A 168 -13.58 16.97 6.95
N ALA A 169 -12.93 15.81 6.93
CA ALA A 169 -12.05 15.35 8.00
C ALA A 169 -10.83 16.28 8.21
N GLN A 170 -10.19 16.73 7.14
CA GLN A 170 -9.09 17.71 7.22
C GLN A 170 -9.55 19.03 7.84
N SER A 171 -10.71 19.55 7.40
CA SER A 171 -11.26 20.81 7.92
C SER A 171 -11.63 20.71 9.40
N ALA A 172 -12.17 19.56 9.83
CA ALA A 172 -12.51 19.30 11.23
C ALA A 172 -11.26 19.27 12.12
N ARG A 173 -10.15 18.71 11.60
CA ARG A 173 -8.85 18.78 12.29
C ARG A 173 -8.37 20.21 12.40
N LEU A 174 -8.30 20.98 11.31
CA LEU A 174 -7.84 22.37 11.35
C LEU A 174 -8.63 23.21 12.37
N ARG A 175 -9.96 23.08 12.41
CA ARG A 175 -10.82 23.75 13.41
C ARG A 175 -10.49 23.37 14.85
N ARG A 176 -10.00 22.14 15.10
CA ARG A 176 -9.57 21.70 16.44
C ARG A 176 -8.29 22.41 16.88
N TRP A 177 -7.37 22.68 15.96
CA TRP A 177 -6.11 23.40 16.21
C TRP A 177 -6.31 24.90 16.44
N GLU A 178 -7.33 25.49 15.81
CA GLU A 178 -7.64 26.93 15.93
C GLU A 178 -8.42 27.30 17.21
N ARG A 179 -8.97 26.34 17.95
CA ARG A 179 -9.64 26.62 19.22
C ARG A 179 -8.59 26.89 20.30
N PRO A 180 -8.51 28.11 20.88
CA PRO A 180 -7.71 28.33 22.07
C PRO A 180 -8.25 27.45 23.21
N ALA A 181 -7.34 26.87 23.99
CA ALA A 181 -7.64 26.04 25.15
C ALA A 181 -8.46 26.79 26.21
#